data_AF-A0A9E2ZDW6-F1
#
_entry.id   AF-A0A9E2ZDW6-F1
#
_cell.length_a   1.000
_cell.length_b   1.000
_cell.length_c   1.000
_cell.angle_alpha   90.00
_cell.angle_beta   90.00
_cell.angle_gamma   90.00
#
_symmetry.space_group_name_H-M   'P 1'
#
loop_
_entity.id
_entity.type
_entity.pdbx_description
1 polymer ?
#
loop_
_entity_poly.entity_id
_entity_poly.type
_entity_poly.pdbx_seq_one_letter_code
_entity_poly.pdbx_strand_id
1 'polypeptide(L)'
;MELGVDRPLEAPLPPPEGSAAVEGLASRSPLAFSERPARPRRMLKRAPRWQLTLAAAFALVMLASAALIVIDATAGPSPVVPASPYTASWLRSLAAEQLSYRVFLGCLLAFTAAYAGLLPLARHLPTWAVTGFLAVLYVAVLVGPVVGSADVFSYIAYARMDVIHGLNPYTSVPFAIRHDPVYPFVGTDWIFSPSEYGPLYTLLTFPFALAGVLGALWGMKAASLLACVGIDWLVWRCAVRRGIDARLALLTVGANPLLVIYSLASAQLNDFVMIAFMML
;
A
#
# COMPACT_ATOMS: atom_id res chain seq x y z
N MET A 1 -24.37 46.52 -90.06
CA MET A 1 -25.59 45.70 -90.07
C MET A 1 -26.14 45.74 -88.65
N GLU A 2 -27.25 46.48 -88.48
CA GLU A 2 -28.26 46.43 -87.40
C GLU A 2 -27.77 46.49 -85.93
N LEU A 3 -27.96 47.61 -85.20
CA LEU A 3 -29.18 48.16 -84.57
C LEU A 3 -29.52 47.55 -83.19
N GLY A 4 -29.62 48.42 -82.16
CA GLY A 4 -30.29 48.17 -80.87
C GLY A 4 -29.48 48.55 -79.62
N VAL A 5 -29.20 49.83 -79.29
CA VAL A 5 -30.06 50.81 -78.54
C VAL A 5 -30.14 50.45 -77.03
N ASP A 6 -29.26 50.98 -76.16
CA ASP A 6 -29.28 52.25 -75.38
C ASP A 6 -29.92 52.10 -73.96
N ARG A 7 -29.11 52.13 -72.88
CA ARG A 7 -28.91 53.25 -71.89
C ARG A 7 -29.83 53.17 -70.65
N PRO A 8 -29.56 53.82 -69.48
CA PRO A 8 -28.71 55.00 -69.27
C PRO A 8 -27.75 55.00 -68.06
N LEU A 9 -26.98 56.09 -67.99
CA LEU A 9 -25.95 56.49 -67.03
C LEU A 9 -26.49 56.67 -65.59
N GLU A 10 -25.75 56.18 -64.60
CA GLU A 10 -25.85 56.65 -63.21
C GLU A 10 -24.51 57.22 -62.73
N ALA A 11 -24.64 58.37 -62.08
CA ALA A 11 -23.60 59.29 -61.65
C ALA A 11 -22.80 58.77 -60.43
N PRO A 12 -21.61 59.35 -60.13
CA PRO A 12 -20.74 58.86 -59.07
C PRO A 12 -21.29 59.20 -57.68
N LEU A 13 -21.32 58.21 -56.78
CA LEU A 13 -21.65 58.40 -55.36
C LEU A 13 -20.44 58.93 -54.56
N PRO A 14 -20.67 59.77 -53.54
CA PRO A 14 -19.68 60.65 -52.90
C PRO A 14 -18.75 59.95 -51.90
N PRO A 15 -17.59 60.56 -51.55
CA PRO A 15 -16.62 60.00 -50.62
C PRO A 15 -17.07 60.13 -49.16
N PRO A 16 -16.68 59.21 -48.25
CA PRO A 16 -16.82 59.43 -46.82
C PRO A 16 -15.77 60.43 -46.33
N GLU A 17 -16.24 61.57 -45.82
CA GLU A 17 -15.50 62.59 -45.07
C GLU A 17 -14.86 61.96 -43.81
N GLY A 18 -13.56 62.14 -43.56
CA GLY A 18 -13.03 63.22 -42.72
C GLY A 18 -12.87 62.79 -41.27
N SER A 19 -11.72 62.20 -40.90
CA SER A 19 -10.66 62.85 -40.10
C SER A 19 -11.03 63.26 -38.66
N ALA A 20 -10.52 62.52 -37.66
CA ALA A 20 -9.66 63.02 -36.57
C ALA A 20 -9.68 62.13 -35.31
N ALA A 21 -8.51 62.10 -34.64
CA ALA A 21 -8.25 61.76 -33.23
C ALA A 21 -8.46 60.29 -32.81
N VAL A 22 -7.41 59.49 -32.59
CA VAL A 22 -6.53 59.53 -31.40
C VAL A 22 -7.32 59.59 -30.09
N GLU A 23 -8.01 58.50 -29.76
CA GLU A 23 -8.38 58.15 -28.38
C GLU A 23 -8.84 56.69 -28.35
N GLY A 24 -8.32 55.89 -27.43
CA GLY A 24 -8.86 54.55 -27.17
C GLY A 24 -7.91 53.37 -27.31
N LEU A 25 -6.61 53.53 -27.02
CA LEU A 25 -5.70 52.40 -26.75
C LEU A 25 -5.62 52.05 -25.25
N ALA A 26 -6.71 52.25 -24.52
CA ALA A 26 -6.81 51.94 -23.09
C ALA A 26 -8.23 51.47 -22.72
N SER A 27 -8.58 50.21 -23.01
CA SER A 27 -9.67 49.48 -22.33
C SER A 27 -9.79 48.00 -22.70
N ARG A 28 -8.68 47.31 -23.04
CA ARG A 28 -8.73 45.84 -23.06
C ARG A 28 -8.64 45.32 -21.63
N SER A 29 -9.80 45.09 -21.04
CA SER A 29 -9.98 44.47 -19.73
C SER A 29 -9.05 43.27 -19.56
N PRO A 30 -8.28 43.19 -18.46
CA PRO A 30 -7.49 42.00 -18.17
C PRO A 30 -8.45 40.85 -17.89
N LEU A 31 -8.26 39.75 -18.62
CA LEU A 31 -8.58 38.37 -18.24
C LEU A 31 -9.57 38.26 -17.08
N ALA A 32 -10.86 38.12 -17.40
CA ALA A 32 -11.85 37.68 -16.43
C ALA A 32 -11.40 36.31 -15.91
N PHE A 33 -10.78 36.31 -14.73
CA PHE A 33 -10.64 35.12 -13.91
C PHE A 33 -12.05 34.57 -13.74
N SER A 34 -12.31 33.43 -14.38
CA SER A 34 -13.42 32.56 -14.00
C SER A 34 -13.24 32.28 -12.52
N GLU A 35 -13.97 33.01 -11.68
CA GLU A 35 -14.08 32.68 -10.27
C GLU A 35 -14.70 31.29 -10.23
N ARG A 36 -13.87 30.29 -9.93
CA ARG A 36 -14.36 28.97 -9.57
C ARG A 36 -15.36 29.19 -8.43
N PRO A 37 -16.62 28.76 -8.55
CA PRO A 37 -17.59 28.98 -7.49
C PRO A 37 -17.00 28.44 -6.19
N ALA A 38 -16.91 29.31 -5.18
CA ALA A 38 -16.41 28.96 -3.87
C ALA A 38 -17.20 27.74 -3.38
N ARG A 39 -16.56 26.56 -3.34
CA ARG A 39 -17.18 25.35 -2.80
C ARG A 39 -17.66 25.71 -1.39
N PRO A 40 -18.95 25.52 -1.06
CA PRO A 40 -19.43 25.81 0.28
C PRO A 40 -18.55 25.04 1.26
N ARG A 41 -17.92 25.75 2.20
CA ARG A 41 -17.24 25.13 3.34
C ARG A 41 -18.32 24.37 4.10
N ARG A 42 -18.52 23.10 3.74
CA ARG A 42 -19.35 22.17 4.50
C ARG A 42 -18.74 22.16 5.89
N MET A 43 -19.36 22.85 6.85
CA MET A 43 -18.99 22.74 8.25
C MET A 43 -19.10 21.26 8.59
N LEU A 44 -17.97 20.58 8.70
CA LEU A 44 -17.92 19.21 9.19
C LEU A 44 -18.49 19.26 10.60
N LYS A 45 -19.75 18.84 10.76
CA LYS A 45 -20.33 18.61 12.09
C LYS A 45 -19.37 17.67 12.81
N ARG A 46 -18.83 18.11 13.95
CA ARG A 46 -17.98 17.28 14.79
C ARG A 46 -18.73 15.98 15.08
N ALA A 47 -18.06 14.86 14.89
CA ALA A 47 -18.63 13.56 15.21
C ALA A 47 -19.04 13.54 16.69
N PRO A 48 -20.21 12.99 17.04
CA PRO A 48 -20.57 12.78 18.42
C PRO A 48 -19.52 11.91 19.13
N ARG A 49 -19.22 12.22 20.39
CA ARG A 49 -18.13 11.60 21.17
C ARG A 49 -18.17 10.06 21.14
N TRP A 50 -19.36 9.47 21.16
CA TRP A 50 -19.53 8.00 21.14
C TRP A 50 -18.95 7.35 19.88
N GLN A 51 -18.96 8.02 18.72
CA GLN A 51 -18.38 7.47 17.48
C GLN A 51 -16.85 7.39 17.57
N LEU A 52 -16.23 8.38 18.21
CA LEU A 52 -14.78 8.38 18.44
C LEU A 52 -14.39 7.31 19.47
N THR A 53 -15.16 7.16 20.54
CA THR A 53 -14.97 6.09 21.53
C THR A 53 -15.11 4.71 20.89
N LEU A 54 -16.13 4.51 20.05
CA LEU A 54 -16.36 3.25 19.36
C LEU A 54 -15.24 2.93 18.34
N ALA A 55 -14.79 3.93 17.58
CA ALA A 55 -13.65 3.75 16.68
C ALA A 55 -12.36 3.39 17.43
N ALA A 56 -12.11 4.04 18.57
CA ALA A 56 -10.98 3.70 19.44
C ALA A 56 -11.08 2.28 20.01
N ALA A 57 -12.28 1.83 20.38
CA ALA A 57 -12.52 0.47 20.85
C ALA A 57 -12.22 -0.56 19.74
N PHE A 58 -12.69 -0.34 18.50
CA PHE A 58 -12.36 -1.22 17.38
C PHE A 58 -10.86 -1.24 17.06
N ALA A 59 -10.22 -0.07 17.03
CA ALA A 59 -8.78 0.02 16.83
C ALA A 59 -8.00 -0.73 17.93
N LEU A 60 -8.44 -0.63 19.19
CA LEU A 60 -7.84 -1.35 20.31
C LEU A 60 -8.00 -2.86 20.16
N VAL A 61 -9.18 -3.35 19.75
CA VAL A 61 -9.39 -4.79 19.49
C VAL A 61 -8.45 -5.28 18.38
N MET A 62 -8.31 -4.54 17.28
CA MET A 62 -7.37 -4.89 16.21
C MET A 62 -5.92 -4.96 16.70
N LEU A 63 -5.47 -3.97 17.47
CA LEU A 63 -4.13 -3.95 18.04
C LEU A 63 -3.91 -5.08 19.05
N ALA A 64 -4.90 -5.36 19.91
CA ALA A 64 -4.82 -6.44 20.88
C ALA A 64 -4.76 -7.81 20.19
N SER A 65 -5.58 -8.03 19.16
CA SER A 65 -5.54 -9.27 18.36
C SER A 65 -4.20 -9.45 17.65
N ALA A 66 -3.67 -8.39 17.01
CA ALA A 66 -2.36 -8.44 16.36
C ALA A 66 -1.22 -8.68 17.38
N ALA A 67 -1.27 -7.99 18.53
CA ALA A 67 -0.28 -8.16 19.59
C ALA A 67 -0.31 -9.57 20.18
N LEU A 68 -1.49 -10.15 20.44
CA LEU A 68 -1.61 -11.53 20.92
C LEU A 68 -1.03 -12.53 19.92
N ILE A 69 -1.37 -12.39 18.63
CA ILE A 69 -0.78 -13.23 17.56
C ILE A 69 0.74 -13.13 17.58
N VAL A 70 1.28 -11.91 17.61
CA VAL A 70 2.73 -11.67 17.59
C VAL A 70 3.43 -12.23 18.83
N ILE A 71 2.88 -11.97 20.01
CA ILE A 71 3.46 -12.34 21.29
C ILE A 71 3.45 -13.87 21.45
N ASP A 72 2.31 -14.53 21.25
CA ASP A 72 2.21 -15.99 21.39
C ASP A 72 2.99 -16.72 20.30
N ALA A 73 3.21 -16.10 19.13
CA ALA A 73 4.07 -16.67 18.10
C ALA A 73 5.55 -16.73 18.52
N THR A 74 5.99 -15.92 19.51
CA THR A 74 7.38 -15.99 20.01
C THR A 74 7.65 -17.21 20.90
N ALA A 75 6.62 -17.91 21.34
CA ALA A 75 6.75 -19.11 22.15
C ALA A 75 7.41 -20.27 21.38
N GLY A 76 7.25 -20.32 20.06
CA GLY A 76 7.91 -21.27 19.17
C GLY A 76 7.09 -21.64 17.92
N PRO A 77 7.64 -22.48 17.03
CA PRO A 77 6.98 -22.90 15.80
C PRO A 77 5.68 -23.65 16.07
N SER A 78 4.64 -23.40 15.29
CA SER A 78 3.32 -24.03 15.40
C SER A 78 2.71 -24.21 14.00
N PRO A 79 1.52 -24.82 13.83
CA PRO A 79 0.89 -24.92 12.51
C PRO A 79 0.70 -23.58 11.78
N VAL A 80 0.74 -22.46 12.49
CA VAL A 80 0.64 -21.09 11.93
C VAL A 80 1.91 -20.27 12.10
N VAL A 81 2.94 -20.81 12.75
CA VAL A 81 4.22 -20.13 12.97
C VAL A 81 5.31 -21.01 12.36
N PRO A 82 5.83 -20.68 11.16
CA PRO A 82 6.85 -21.50 10.53
C PRO A 82 8.13 -21.54 11.37
N ALA A 83 8.94 -22.57 11.14
CA ALA A 83 10.29 -22.61 11.66
C ALA A 83 11.04 -21.37 11.15
N SER A 84 11.63 -20.61 12.07
CA SER A 84 12.34 -19.37 11.76
C SER A 84 13.50 -19.18 12.75
N PRO A 85 14.54 -18.39 12.38
CA PRO A 85 15.53 -17.94 13.34
C PRO A 85 14.85 -17.24 14.52
N TYR A 86 15.43 -17.35 15.72
CA TYR A 86 14.90 -16.65 16.89
C TYR A 86 14.91 -15.13 16.68
N THR A 87 13.76 -14.60 16.32
CA THR A 87 13.46 -13.17 16.27
C THR A 87 12.53 -12.82 17.44
N ALA A 88 12.57 -11.58 17.91
CA ALA A 88 11.63 -11.08 18.92
C ALA A 88 11.68 -11.81 20.27
N SER A 89 12.81 -12.42 20.64
CA SER A 89 12.96 -13.16 21.90
C SER A 89 12.68 -12.32 23.15
N TRP A 90 12.83 -10.99 23.06
CA TRP A 90 12.48 -10.04 24.13
C TRP A 90 10.98 -9.99 24.45
N LEU A 91 10.10 -10.44 23.55
CA LEU A 91 8.65 -10.56 23.80
C LEU A 91 8.25 -11.91 24.39
N ARG A 92 9.15 -12.90 24.39
CA ARG A 92 8.83 -14.28 24.76
C ARG A 92 8.33 -14.43 26.19
N SER A 93 8.78 -13.59 27.11
CA SER A 93 8.29 -13.61 28.50
C SER A 93 6.85 -13.13 28.65
N LEU A 94 6.29 -12.47 27.62
CA LEU A 94 4.90 -12.02 27.59
C LEU A 94 3.97 -13.05 26.96
N ALA A 95 4.51 -14.07 26.28
CA ALA A 95 3.73 -15.15 25.69
C ALA A 95 3.04 -15.95 26.78
N ALA A 96 1.72 -16.06 26.66
CA ALA A 96 0.93 -16.86 27.60
C ALA A 96 1.05 -18.35 27.25
N GLU A 97 0.98 -18.66 25.96
CA GLU A 97 1.08 -20.01 25.43
C GLU A 97 1.63 -20.00 24.00
N GLN A 98 1.87 -21.19 23.45
CA GLN A 98 2.22 -21.34 22.05
C GLN A 98 1.01 -21.05 21.17
N LEU A 99 1.19 -20.19 20.15
CA LEU A 99 0.09 -19.77 19.28
C LEU A 99 -0.59 -20.97 18.60
N SER A 100 -1.76 -21.33 19.11
CA SER A 100 -2.58 -22.41 18.56
C SER A 100 -3.40 -21.90 17.37
N TYR A 101 -3.77 -22.82 16.46
CA TYR A 101 -4.64 -22.49 15.33
C TYR A 101 -5.97 -21.87 15.76
N ARG A 102 -6.54 -22.33 16.89
CA ARG A 102 -7.80 -21.82 17.45
C ARG A 102 -7.67 -20.36 17.92
N VAL A 103 -6.60 -20.04 18.65
CA VAL A 103 -6.33 -18.68 19.14
C VAL A 103 -6.04 -17.75 17.96
N PHE A 104 -5.24 -18.21 17.00
CA PHE A 104 -4.97 -17.47 15.76
C PHE A 104 -6.27 -17.13 15.02
N LEU A 105 -7.14 -18.12 14.76
CA LEU A 105 -8.43 -17.88 14.11
C LEU A 105 -9.34 -16.95 14.93
N GLY A 106 -9.39 -17.12 16.24
CA GLY A 106 -10.18 -16.24 17.12
C GLY A 106 -9.71 -14.79 17.05
N CYS A 107 -8.40 -14.56 17.09
CA CYS A 107 -7.80 -13.23 16.93
C CYS A 107 -8.04 -12.66 15.53
N LEU A 108 -7.91 -13.48 14.48
CA LEU A 108 -8.16 -13.06 13.10
C LEU A 108 -9.63 -12.66 12.89
N LEU A 109 -10.58 -13.42 13.45
CA LEU A 109 -12.01 -13.10 13.41
C LEU A 109 -12.34 -11.83 14.19
N ALA A 110 -11.79 -11.68 15.40
CA ALA A 110 -11.96 -10.47 16.20
C ALA A 110 -11.38 -9.23 15.49
N PHE A 111 -10.18 -9.36 14.92
CA PHE A 111 -9.55 -8.33 14.11
C PHE A 111 -10.43 -7.96 12.91
N THR A 112 -10.93 -8.96 12.17
CA THR A 112 -11.75 -8.75 10.96
C THR A 112 -13.08 -8.10 11.29
N ALA A 113 -13.74 -8.52 12.38
CA ALA A 113 -14.99 -7.91 12.85
C ALA A 113 -14.77 -6.46 13.29
N ALA A 114 -13.69 -6.18 14.02
CA ALA A 114 -13.35 -4.83 14.45
C ALA A 114 -12.96 -3.93 13.27
N TYR A 115 -12.21 -4.46 12.31
CA TYR A 115 -11.92 -3.80 11.03
C TYR A 115 -13.20 -3.40 10.30
N ALA A 116 -14.14 -4.33 10.11
CA ALA A 116 -15.42 -4.05 9.47
C ALA A 116 -16.23 -3.00 10.23
N GLY A 117 -16.21 -3.01 11.56
CA GLY A 117 -16.84 -2.00 12.42
C GLY A 117 -16.17 -0.62 12.37
N LEU A 118 -14.86 -0.56 12.11
CA LEU A 118 -14.10 0.68 12.02
C LEU A 118 -14.35 1.44 10.70
N LEU A 119 -14.57 0.73 9.58
CA LEU A 119 -14.72 1.34 8.25
C LEU A 119 -15.83 2.41 8.17
N PRO A 120 -17.07 2.20 8.68
CA PRO A 120 -18.12 3.21 8.65
C PRO A 120 -17.79 4.49 9.42
N LEU A 121 -16.86 4.38 10.38
CA LEU A 121 -16.42 5.47 11.25
C LEU A 121 -15.24 6.26 10.65
N ALA A 122 -14.61 5.78 9.57
CA ALA A 122 -13.41 6.36 8.97
C ALA A 122 -13.52 7.87 8.68
N ARG A 123 -14.66 8.31 8.12
CA ARG A 123 -14.94 9.72 7.78
C ARG A 123 -14.98 10.67 8.98
N HIS A 124 -15.17 10.13 10.18
CA HIS A 124 -15.23 10.88 11.43
C HIS A 124 -13.87 11.02 12.10
N LEU A 125 -12.87 10.24 11.66
CA LEU A 125 -11.53 10.28 12.19
C LEU A 125 -10.71 11.38 11.50
N PRO A 126 -9.79 12.04 12.21
CA PRO A 126 -8.80 12.89 11.58
C PRO A 126 -7.73 12.03 10.89
N THR A 127 -7.15 12.53 9.80
CA THR A 127 -6.15 11.79 9.00
C THR A 127 -4.93 11.37 9.81
N TRP A 128 -4.48 12.18 10.78
CA TRP A 128 -3.35 11.84 11.66
C TRP A 128 -3.66 10.62 12.55
N ALA A 129 -4.91 10.44 12.98
CA ALA A 129 -5.28 9.29 13.81
C ALA A 129 -5.31 8.01 12.98
N VAL A 130 -5.80 8.08 11.73
CA VAL A 130 -5.79 6.94 10.80
C VAL A 130 -4.36 6.52 10.47
N THR A 131 -3.52 7.47 10.05
CA THR A 131 -2.12 7.19 9.69
C THR A 131 -1.29 6.75 10.90
N GLY A 132 -1.50 7.37 12.08
CA GLY A 132 -0.87 6.94 13.33
C GLY A 132 -1.29 5.53 13.76
N PHE A 133 -2.57 5.19 13.63
CA PHE A 133 -3.07 3.84 13.90
C PHE A 133 -2.42 2.80 12.98
N LEU A 134 -2.39 3.05 11.66
CA LEU A 134 -1.75 2.15 10.71
C LEU A 134 -0.26 1.98 11.02
N ALA A 135 0.45 3.07 11.32
CA ALA A 135 1.87 3.01 11.70
C ALA A 135 2.10 2.14 12.94
N VAL A 136 1.31 2.32 14.00
CA VAL A 136 1.41 1.50 15.22
C VAL A 136 1.11 0.03 14.91
N LEU A 137 0.06 -0.23 14.13
CA LEU A 137 -0.35 -1.58 13.75
C LEU A 137 0.75 -2.29 12.95
N TYR A 138 1.35 -1.61 11.97
CA TYR A 138 2.43 -2.17 11.16
C TYR A 138 3.67 -2.46 11.99
N VAL A 139 4.06 -1.52 12.86
CA VAL A 139 5.21 -1.72 13.76
C VAL A 139 4.96 -2.91 14.69
N ALA A 140 3.74 -3.03 15.25
CA ALA A 140 3.39 -4.14 16.15
C ALA A 140 3.56 -5.50 15.48
N VAL A 141 3.18 -5.63 14.21
CA VAL A 141 3.35 -6.86 13.43
C VAL A 141 4.81 -7.06 12.99
N LEU A 142 5.49 -5.98 12.59
CA LEU A 142 6.87 -6.02 12.11
C LEU A 142 7.85 -6.56 13.17
N VAL A 143 7.68 -6.17 14.43
CA VAL A 143 8.59 -6.57 15.51
C VAL A 143 8.45 -8.04 15.93
N GLY A 144 7.37 -8.71 15.51
CA GLY A 144 7.09 -10.11 15.83
C GLY A 144 7.93 -11.12 15.05
N PRO A 145 7.75 -12.43 15.27
CA PRO A 145 8.27 -13.46 14.39
C PRO A 145 7.45 -13.52 13.09
N VAL A 146 7.89 -14.35 12.14
CA VAL A 146 7.12 -14.65 10.92
C VAL A 146 5.91 -15.49 11.32
N VAL A 147 4.71 -15.11 10.88
CA VAL A 147 3.45 -15.81 11.17
C VAL A 147 2.70 -16.03 9.87
N GLY A 148 2.16 -17.23 9.66
CA GLY A 148 1.32 -17.58 8.51
C GLY A 148 2.06 -18.39 7.45
N SER A 149 3.07 -17.79 6.80
CA SER A 149 3.81 -18.40 5.69
C SER A 149 5.33 -18.44 5.90
N ALA A 150 5.97 -19.51 5.40
CA ALA A 150 7.43 -19.66 5.37
C ALA A 150 8.06 -19.10 4.08
N ASP A 151 7.28 -18.53 3.16
CA ASP A 151 7.75 -18.14 1.82
C ASP A 151 8.90 -17.12 1.85
N VAL A 152 8.99 -16.30 2.89
CA VAL A 152 10.13 -15.40 3.09
C VAL A 152 11.47 -16.15 3.05
N PHE A 153 11.52 -17.37 3.57
CA PHE A 153 12.73 -18.20 3.53
C PHE A 153 12.97 -18.80 2.15
N SER A 154 11.92 -19.12 1.40
CA SER A 154 12.04 -19.50 -0.02
C SER A 154 12.63 -18.35 -0.85
N TYR A 155 12.17 -17.11 -0.63
CA TYR A 155 12.72 -15.91 -1.28
C TYR A 155 14.21 -15.73 -1.00
N ILE A 156 14.60 -15.89 0.26
CA ILE A 156 15.99 -15.80 0.69
C ILE A 156 16.80 -16.95 0.10
N ALA A 157 16.26 -18.16 0.03
CA ALA A 157 16.90 -19.32 -0.57
C ALA A 157 17.17 -19.09 -2.08
N TYR A 158 16.16 -18.67 -2.85
CA TYR A 158 16.33 -18.38 -4.28
C TYR A 158 17.37 -17.29 -4.53
N ALA A 159 17.38 -16.24 -3.71
CA ALA A 159 18.38 -15.17 -3.81
C ALA A 159 19.80 -15.70 -3.52
N ARG A 160 19.94 -16.54 -2.48
CA ARG A 160 21.24 -17.11 -2.09
C ARG A 160 21.75 -18.16 -3.07
N MET A 161 20.86 -18.94 -3.68
CA MET A 161 21.23 -19.88 -4.74
C MET A 161 22.01 -19.18 -5.85
N ASP A 162 21.49 -18.06 -6.35
CA ASP A 162 22.15 -17.29 -7.41
C ASP A 162 23.41 -16.59 -6.89
N VAL A 163 23.25 -15.72 -5.88
CA VAL A 163 24.28 -14.78 -5.45
C VAL A 163 25.46 -15.44 -4.73
N ILE A 164 25.23 -16.51 -3.96
CA ILE A 164 26.26 -17.16 -3.14
C ILE A 164 26.76 -18.45 -3.78
N HIS A 165 25.86 -19.23 -4.38
CA HIS A 165 26.17 -20.57 -4.87
C HIS A 165 26.30 -20.63 -6.40
N GLY A 166 26.03 -19.54 -7.14
CA GLY A 166 26.12 -19.50 -8.60
C GLY A 166 25.09 -20.41 -9.29
N LEU A 167 24.01 -20.77 -8.59
CA LEU A 167 22.95 -21.65 -9.06
C LEU A 167 21.76 -20.82 -9.52
N ASN A 168 21.33 -21.02 -10.77
CA ASN A 168 20.16 -20.34 -11.28
C ASN A 168 18.88 -20.89 -10.59
N PRO A 169 18.10 -20.05 -9.88
CA PRO A 169 16.93 -20.48 -9.11
C PRO A 169 15.76 -20.95 -9.99
N TYR A 170 15.81 -20.72 -11.31
CA TYR A 170 14.81 -21.19 -12.27
C TYR A 170 15.09 -22.58 -12.84
N THR A 171 16.32 -23.08 -12.67
CA THR A 171 16.74 -24.40 -13.18
C THR A 171 17.28 -25.31 -12.08
N SER A 172 17.43 -24.79 -10.87
CA SER A 172 17.89 -25.51 -9.69
C SER A 172 16.86 -25.37 -8.57
N VAL A 173 16.94 -26.26 -7.59
CA VAL A 173 16.00 -26.33 -6.46
C VAL A 173 16.72 -26.05 -5.14
N PRO A 174 16.02 -25.58 -4.09
CA PRO A 174 16.63 -25.32 -2.78
C PRO A 174 17.38 -26.53 -2.17
N PHE A 175 17.00 -27.77 -2.49
CA PHE A 175 17.76 -28.97 -2.08
C PHE A 175 19.24 -28.98 -2.53
N ALA A 176 19.58 -28.26 -3.61
CA ALA A 176 20.96 -28.11 -4.07
C ALA A 176 21.83 -27.34 -3.06
N ILE A 177 21.23 -26.47 -2.24
CA ILE A 177 21.90 -25.69 -1.19
C ILE A 177 21.55 -26.20 0.21
N ARG A 178 21.33 -27.51 0.39
CA ARG A 178 20.99 -28.13 1.70
C ARG A 178 21.97 -27.88 2.85
N HIS A 179 23.18 -27.43 2.53
CA HIS A 179 24.22 -27.06 3.51
C HIS A 179 24.18 -25.56 3.86
N ASP A 180 23.37 -24.76 3.16
CA ASP A 180 23.21 -23.33 3.44
C ASP A 180 22.38 -23.12 4.72
N PRO A 181 22.73 -22.14 5.57
CA PRO A 181 22.01 -21.86 6.80
C PRO A 181 20.52 -21.51 6.64
N VAL A 182 20.06 -21.09 5.45
CA VAL A 182 18.64 -20.80 5.20
C VAL A 182 17.80 -22.08 5.04
N TYR A 183 18.43 -23.17 4.60
CA TYR A 183 17.73 -24.39 4.18
C TYR A 183 16.75 -24.96 5.22
N PRO A 184 17.06 -25.01 6.53
CA PRO A 184 16.13 -25.53 7.54
C PRO A 184 14.81 -24.75 7.68
N PHE A 185 14.74 -23.53 7.13
CA PHE A 185 13.56 -22.66 7.23
C PHE A 185 12.74 -22.61 5.94
N VAL A 186 13.24 -23.20 4.84
CA VAL A 186 12.50 -23.27 3.57
C VAL A 186 11.26 -24.14 3.77
N GLY A 187 10.11 -23.67 3.30
CA GLY A 187 8.86 -24.42 3.39
C GLY A 187 8.99 -25.78 2.69
N THR A 188 8.45 -26.84 3.30
CA THR A 188 8.61 -28.22 2.81
C THR A 188 8.16 -28.40 1.37
N ASP A 189 7.11 -27.68 0.96
CA ASP A 189 6.53 -27.73 -0.37
C ASP A 189 7.44 -27.07 -1.44
N TRP A 190 8.41 -26.27 -1.01
CA TRP A 190 9.30 -25.49 -1.87
C TRP A 190 10.71 -26.08 -2.01
N ILE A 191 11.09 -27.08 -1.20
CA ILE A 191 12.46 -27.63 -1.17
C ILE A 191 12.91 -28.20 -2.52
N PHE A 192 11.96 -28.79 -3.27
CA PHE A 192 12.21 -29.44 -4.56
C PHE A 192 11.63 -28.65 -5.74
N SER A 193 11.24 -27.39 -5.52
CA SER A 193 10.57 -26.56 -6.51
C SER A 193 11.48 -25.40 -6.93
N PRO A 194 11.77 -25.24 -8.24
CA PRO A 194 12.41 -24.04 -8.76
C PRO A 194 11.57 -22.80 -8.46
N SER A 195 12.16 -21.62 -8.61
CA SER A 195 11.44 -20.36 -8.38
C SER A 195 10.25 -20.22 -9.32
N GLU A 196 9.06 -20.08 -8.73
CA GLU A 196 7.80 -19.77 -9.44
C GLU A 196 7.58 -18.26 -9.60
N TYR A 197 8.46 -17.44 -9.01
CA TYR A 197 8.32 -16.00 -8.98
C TYR A 197 8.96 -15.34 -10.21
N GLY A 198 8.37 -14.22 -10.66
CA GLY A 198 8.87 -13.50 -11.83
C GLY A 198 10.32 -13.02 -11.67
N PRO A 199 11.14 -13.02 -12.74
CA PRO A 199 12.56 -12.61 -12.69
C PRO A 199 12.82 -11.26 -12.03
N LEU A 200 11.92 -10.28 -12.25
CA LEU A 200 12.02 -8.97 -11.62
C LEU A 200 11.96 -9.06 -10.09
N TYR A 201 11.04 -9.86 -9.55
CA TYR A 201 10.94 -10.03 -8.10
C TYR A 201 12.17 -10.74 -7.53
N THR A 202 12.64 -11.80 -8.19
CA THR A 202 13.85 -12.53 -7.78
C THR A 202 15.07 -11.61 -7.75
N LEU A 203 15.24 -10.73 -8.74
CA LEU A 203 16.31 -9.73 -8.74
C LEU A 203 16.19 -8.74 -7.56
N LEU A 204 14.97 -8.36 -7.17
CA LEU A 204 14.76 -7.49 -6.01
C LEU A 204 15.17 -8.12 -4.69
N THR A 205 15.22 -9.46 -4.60
CA THR A 205 15.62 -10.16 -3.37
C THR A 205 17.14 -10.39 -3.27
N PHE A 206 17.89 -10.25 -4.37
CA PHE A 206 19.34 -10.48 -4.42
C PHE A 206 20.16 -9.66 -3.40
N PRO A 207 19.87 -8.36 -3.17
CA PRO A 207 20.62 -7.59 -2.17
C PRO A 207 20.57 -8.19 -0.77
N PHE A 208 19.49 -8.90 -0.42
CA PHE A 208 19.33 -9.51 0.90
C PHE A 208 20.16 -10.79 1.06
N ALA A 209 20.51 -11.48 -0.04
CA ALA A 209 21.28 -12.73 0.02
C ALA A 209 22.59 -12.58 0.80
N LEU A 210 23.24 -11.42 0.69
CA LEU A 210 24.54 -11.12 1.28
C LEU A 210 24.49 -10.83 2.79
N ALA A 211 23.32 -10.58 3.37
CA ALA A 211 23.16 -10.14 4.75
C ALA A 211 23.11 -11.29 5.79
N GLY A 212 23.38 -12.53 5.37
CA GLY A 212 23.10 -13.73 6.16
C GLY A 212 21.59 -13.95 6.39
N VAL A 213 21.20 -15.05 7.01
CA VAL A 213 19.77 -15.42 7.13
C VAL A 213 18.98 -14.40 7.94
N LEU A 214 19.51 -13.98 9.09
CA LEU A 214 18.82 -13.04 9.98
C LEU A 214 18.76 -11.63 9.37
N GLY A 215 19.84 -11.15 8.76
CA GLY A 215 19.86 -9.86 8.08
C GLY A 215 18.94 -9.85 6.85
N ALA A 216 18.91 -10.95 6.09
CA ALA A 216 18.00 -11.10 4.97
C ALA A 216 16.53 -11.09 5.42
N LEU A 217 16.20 -11.79 6.51
CA LEU A 217 14.85 -11.78 7.08
C LEU A 217 14.41 -10.37 7.47
N TRP A 218 15.21 -9.63 8.24
CA TRP A 218 14.89 -8.25 8.60
C TRP A 218 14.84 -7.30 7.38
N GLY A 219 15.72 -7.52 6.40
CA GLY A 219 15.70 -6.80 5.12
C GLY A 219 14.38 -7.02 4.36
N MET A 220 13.92 -8.26 4.25
CA MET A 220 12.64 -8.62 3.62
C MET A 220 11.45 -8.05 4.37
N LYS A 221 11.48 -8.05 5.70
CA LYS A 221 10.45 -7.41 6.55
C LYS A 221 10.40 -5.91 6.33
N ALA A 222 11.56 -5.25 6.32
CA ALA A 222 11.66 -3.81 6.06
C ALA A 222 11.19 -3.46 4.66
N ALA A 223 11.59 -4.24 3.64
CA ALA A 223 11.14 -4.05 2.27
C ALA A 223 9.63 -4.25 2.14
N SER A 224 9.06 -5.26 2.80
CA SER A 224 7.61 -5.50 2.81
C SER A 224 6.85 -4.33 3.44
N LEU A 225 7.37 -3.79 4.55
CA LEU A 225 6.81 -2.59 5.19
C LEU A 225 6.88 -1.37 4.27
N LEU A 226 8.02 -1.12 3.63
CA LEU A 226 8.18 0.00 2.71
C LEU A 226 7.22 -0.11 1.51
N ALA A 227 7.05 -1.31 0.96
CA ALA A 227 6.10 -1.56 -0.12
C ALA A 227 4.65 -1.37 0.35
N CYS A 228 4.29 -1.83 1.54
CA CYS A 228 2.99 -1.62 2.16
C CYS A 228 2.67 -0.13 2.37
N VAL A 229 3.60 0.64 2.94
CA VAL A 229 3.48 2.10 3.09
C VAL A 229 3.40 2.80 1.72
N GLY A 230 4.15 2.32 0.73
CA GLY A 230 4.08 2.79 -0.66
C GLY A 230 2.69 2.58 -1.27
N ILE A 231 2.06 1.44 -1.03
CA ILE A 231 0.68 1.15 -1.45
C ILE A 231 -0.29 2.10 -0.75
N ASP A 232 -0.18 2.30 0.56
CA ASP A 232 -1.02 3.26 1.29
C ASP A 232 -0.90 4.67 0.71
N TRP A 233 0.32 5.09 0.35
CA TRP A 233 0.55 6.38 -0.31
C TRP A 233 -0.11 6.46 -1.70
N LEU A 234 0.00 5.40 -2.51
CA LEU A 234 -0.67 5.31 -3.82
C LEU A 234 -2.20 5.34 -3.66
N VAL A 235 -2.74 4.58 -2.71
CA VAL A 235 -4.18 4.56 -2.36
C VAL A 235 -4.65 5.94 -1.96
N TRP A 236 -3.93 6.62 -1.07
CA TRP A 236 -4.23 7.99 -0.67
C TRP A 236 -4.23 8.94 -1.87
N ARG A 237 -3.21 8.87 -2.73
CA ARG A 237 -3.10 9.71 -3.93
C ARG A 237 -4.26 9.47 -4.89
N CYS A 238 -4.63 8.22 -5.10
CA CYS A 238 -5.79 7.83 -5.93
C CYS A 238 -7.10 8.34 -5.33
N ALA A 239 -7.30 8.19 -4.02
CA ALA A 239 -8.50 8.68 -3.34
C ALA A 239 -8.65 10.21 -3.47
N VAL A 240 -7.57 10.97 -3.23
CA VAL A 240 -7.56 12.42 -3.38
C VAL A 240 -7.88 12.82 -4.82
N ARG A 241 -7.27 12.17 -5.82
CA ARG A 241 -7.55 12.44 -7.25
C ARG A 241 -8.98 12.13 -7.66
N ARG A 242 -9.59 11.08 -7.10
CA ARG A 242 -10.97 10.68 -7.39
C ARG A 242 -12.01 11.40 -6.55
N GLY A 243 -11.62 12.23 -5.58
CA GLY A 243 -12.53 12.89 -4.65
C GLY A 243 -13.22 11.94 -3.66
N ILE A 244 -12.62 10.75 -3.43
CA ILE A 244 -13.08 9.77 -2.44
C ILE A 244 -12.48 10.12 -1.08
N ASP A 245 -13.16 9.77 0.02
CA ASP A 245 -12.62 9.97 1.37
C ASP A 245 -11.33 9.16 1.56
N ALA A 246 -10.19 9.85 1.61
CA ALA A 246 -8.88 9.23 1.72
C ALA A 246 -8.69 8.44 3.01
N ARG A 247 -9.41 8.76 4.09
CA ARG A 247 -9.33 8.02 5.36
C ARG A 247 -10.01 6.68 5.27
N LEU A 248 -11.16 6.64 4.60
CA LEU A 248 -11.85 5.39 4.30
C LEU A 248 -10.97 4.53 3.40
N ALA A 249 -10.44 5.10 2.31
CA ALA A 249 -9.57 4.38 1.39
C ALA A 249 -8.32 3.79 2.08
N LEU A 250 -7.64 4.59 2.91
CA LEU A 250 -6.49 4.14 3.70
C LEU A 250 -6.85 3.03 4.67
N LEU A 251 -7.94 3.14 5.43
CA LEU A 251 -8.34 2.06 6.33
C LEU A 251 -8.74 0.80 5.56
N THR A 252 -9.45 0.93 4.44
CA THR A 252 -9.88 -0.23 3.62
C THR A 252 -8.71 -1.05 3.09
N VAL A 253 -7.59 -0.41 2.77
CA VAL A 253 -6.40 -1.13 2.27
C VAL A 253 -5.44 -1.41 3.41
N GLY A 254 -4.96 -0.38 4.10
CA GLY A 254 -3.92 -0.50 5.11
C GLY A 254 -4.33 -1.27 6.36
N ALA A 255 -5.60 -1.23 6.77
CA ALA A 255 -6.08 -1.99 7.92
C ALA A 255 -6.69 -3.35 7.55
N ASN A 256 -6.57 -3.77 6.29
CA ASN A 256 -7.14 -5.02 5.80
C ASN A 256 -6.47 -6.22 6.50
N PRO A 257 -7.23 -7.15 7.12
CA PRO A 257 -6.67 -8.31 7.82
C PRO A 257 -5.75 -9.17 6.94
N LEU A 258 -6.04 -9.28 5.64
CA LEU A 258 -5.18 -10.05 4.72
C LEU A 258 -3.83 -9.34 4.51
N LEU A 259 -3.83 -8.02 4.28
CA LEU A 259 -2.57 -7.30 4.10
C LEU A 259 -1.75 -7.24 5.39
N VAL A 260 -2.40 -7.03 6.54
CA VAL A 260 -1.70 -6.86 7.82
C VAL A 260 -1.24 -8.21 8.40
N ILE A 261 -2.15 -9.18 8.54
CA ILE A 261 -1.85 -10.45 9.23
C ILE A 261 -1.25 -11.47 8.27
N TYR A 262 -1.76 -11.59 7.06
CA TYR A 262 -1.25 -12.60 6.13
C TYR A 262 0.02 -12.09 5.42
N SER A 263 -0.02 -10.95 4.75
CA SER A 263 1.13 -10.50 3.95
C SER A 263 2.24 -9.85 4.79
N LEU A 264 1.93 -8.85 5.64
CA LEU A 264 2.95 -8.11 6.38
C LEU A 264 3.59 -8.93 7.51
N ALA A 265 2.80 -9.71 8.27
CA ALA A 265 3.33 -10.57 9.32
C ALA A 265 4.19 -11.72 8.76
N SER A 266 3.85 -12.25 7.58
CA SER A 266 4.65 -13.27 6.89
C SER A 266 5.86 -12.70 6.14
N ALA A 267 6.02 -11.38 6.06
CA ALA A 267 7.03 -10.72 5.21
C ALA A 267 6.91 -11.08 3.71
N GLN A 268 5.67 -11.15 3.21
CA GLN A 268 5.32 -11.56 1.84
C GLN A 268 5.59 -10.44 0.82
N LEU A 269 6.86 -10.13 0.57
CA LEU A 269 7.25 -8.99 -0.28
C LEU A 269 6.66 -9.08 -1.71
N ASN A 270 6.53 -10.28 -2.27
CA ASN A 270 6.02 -10.49 -3.63
C ASN A 270 4.65 -9.85 -3.85
N ASP A 271 3.70 -10.08 -2.94
CA ASP A 271 2.33 -9.59 -3.05
C ASP A 271 2.29 -8.06 -3.05
N PHE A 272 3.07 -7.42 -2.18
CA PHE A 272 3.16 -5.97 -2.12
C PHE A 272 3.80 -5.38 -3.36
N VAL A 273 4.87 -6.00 -3.88
CA VAL A 273 5.51 -5.56 -5.12
C VAL A 273 4.51 -5.65 -6.28
N MET A 274 3.78 -6.76 -6.40
CA MET A 274 2.76 -6.94 -7.43
C MET A 274 1.66 -5.87 -7.33
N ILE A 275 1.08 -5.67 -6.13
CA ILE A 275 0.03 -4.66 -5.92
C ILE A 275 0.56 -3.25 -6.24
N ALA A 276 1.77 -2.91 -5.78
CA ALA A 276 2.36 -1.60 -6.03
C ALA A 276 2.52 -1.32 -7.54
N PHE A 277 3.06 -2.29 -8.30
CA PHE A 277 3.20 -2.14 -9.75
C PHE A 277 1.86 -2.10 -10.50
N MET A 278 0.82 -2.80 -10.03
CA MET A 278 -0.53 -2.72 -10.61
C MET A 278 -1.20 -1.35 -10.42
N MET A 279 -0.74 -0.55 -9.46
CA MET A 279 -1.30 0.77 -9.13
C MET A 279 -0.59 1.96 -9.79
N LEU A 280 0.54 1.73 -10.48
CA LEU A 280 1.32 2.75 -11.20
C LEU A 280 0.77 2.98 -12.60
#